data_AF-A0A336LKS2-F1
#
_entry.id   AF-A0A336LKS2-F1
#
_cell.length_a   1.000
_cell.length_b   1.000
_cell.length_c   1.000
_cell.angle_alpha   90.00
_cell.angle_beta   90.00
_cell.angle_gamma   90.00
#
_symmetry.space_group_name_H-M   'P 1'
#
loop_
_entity.id
_entity.type
_entity.pdbx_description
1 polymer ?
#
loop_
_entity_poly.entity_id
_entity_poly.type
_entity_poly.pdbx_seq_one_letter_code
_entity_poly.pdbx_strand_id
1 'polypeptide(L)'
;MENISKSDETSNVRESLIITAINFLTNPNVKRSTLTQKQSFLRNKGLTDKEIEIASNRAGIYYPDGSAPNFKTHTIINMDRQHNSYVVQPKMETLSRFSKIKEFLKSMALFSGIMYTVYMVYQNFIKTLLTGQNKQKTIEQKLEEFTNKVENDLKILFDNVNSLKEDISKNKEIESVKLDIQTIQQDVDKIRGLLLNKKQFANPTLQSIIPSIPQWQIDARRSVDLEERDKNEDANSGSGSSETENVTKNSDSSLEIM
;
A
#
# COMPACT_ATOMS: atom_id res chain seq x y z
N MET A 1 -28.72 46.46 -5.19
CA MET A 1 -28.61 46.11 -3.76
C MET A 1 -29.83 45.28 -3.38
N GLU A 2 -29.66 43.96 -3.48
CA GLU A 2 -30.13 42.97 -2.50
C GLU A 2 -31.60 43.05 -2.03
N ASN A 3 -32.56 42.53 -2.83
CA ASN A 3 -33.89 42.17 -2.28
C ASN A 3 -34.72 41.22 -3.17
N ILE A 4 -34.10 40.32 -3.95
CA ILE A 4 -34.85 39.36 -4.81
C ILE A 4 -34.24 37.95 -4.67
N SER A 5 -34.00 37.48 -3.44
CA SER A 5 -33.53 36.10 -3.21
C SER A 5 -34.13 35.42 -1.98
N LYS A 6 -35.15 36.01 -1.33
CA LYS A 6 -35.73 35.45 -0.10
C LYS A 6 -37.14 34.86 -0.26
N SER A 7 -37.68 34.82 -1.49
CA SER A 7 -39.05 34.35 -1.76
C SER A 7 -39.16 32.89 -2.23
N ASP A 8 -38.07 32.21 -2.58
CA ASP A 8 -38.16 30.85 -3.13
C ASP A 8 -38.10 29.74 -2.07
N GLU A 9 -37.65 30.03 -0.85
CA GLU A 9 -37.59 29.06 0.26
C GLU A 9 -38.88 28.96 1.10
N THR A 10 -39.86 29.83 0.85
CA THR A 10 -41.19 29.78 1.49
C THR A 10 -42.14 28.80 0.79
N SER A 11 -41.76 28.25 -0.36
CA SER A 11 -42.58 27.33 -1.17
C SER A 11 -42.74 25.93 -0.57
N ASN A 12 -41.94 25.56 0.45
CA ASN A 12 -41.97 24.23 1.09
C ASN A 12 -42.35 24.28 2.58
N VAL A 13 -43.11 25.29 2.98
CA VAL A 13 -43.59 25.43 4.34
C VAL A 13 -45.10 25.24 4.34
N ARG A 14 -45.59 24.16 4.95
CA ARG A 14 -47.03 23.84 4.97
C ARG A 14 -47.70 24.68 6.05
N GLU A 15 -48.22 25.84 5.67
CA GLU A 15 -48.84 26.78 6.60
C GLU A 15 -49.98 26.15 7.43
N SER A 16 -50.72 25.20 6.87
CA SER A 16 -51.77 24.46 7.59
C SER A 16 -51.24 23.64 8.78
N LEU A 17 -50.05 23.05 8.65
CA LEU A 17 -49.38 22.32 9.73
C LEU A 17 -48.85 23.28 10.80
N ILE A 18 -48.33 24.43 10.38
CA ILE A 18 -47.87 25.49 11.28
C ILE A 18 -49.02 26.04 12.11
N ILE A 19 -50.17 26.33 11.51
CA ILE A 19 -51.37 26.82 12.24
C ILE A 19 -51.81 25.77 13.27
N THR A 20 -51.81 24.50 12.88
CA THR A 20 -52.14 23.39 13.79
C THR A 20 -51.14 23.28 14.95
N ALA A 21 -49.85 23.48 14.66
CA ALA A 21 -48.80 23.49 15.67
C ALA A 21 -48.89 24.70 16.60
N ILE A 22 -49.21 25.88 16.09
CA ILE A 22 -49.47 27.08 16.90
C ILE A 22 -50.63 26.79 17.86
N ASN A 23 -51.75 26.25 17.36
CA ASN A 23 -52.90 25.90 18.21
C ASN A 23 -52.57 24.83 19.28
N PHE A 24 -51.70 23.88 18.94
CA PHE A 24 -51.17 22.92 19.91
C PHE A 24 -50.30 23.61 20.97
N LEU A 25 -49.40 24.49 20.55
CA LEU A 25 -48.46 25.22 21.42
C LEU A 25 -49.16 26.27 22.32
N THR A 26 -50.29 26.82 21.90
CA THR A 26 -51.09 27.77 22.70
C THR A 26 -51.96 27.07 23.75
N ASN A 27 -52.19 25.76 23.63
CA ASN A 27 -53.04 24.99 24.54
C ASN A 27 -52.46 24.94 25.98
N PRO A 28 -53.25 25.22 27.03
CA PRO A 28 -52.76 25.27 28.43
C PRO A 28 -52.19 23.94 28.94
N ASN A 29 -52.69 22.80 28.47
CA ASN A 29 -52.17 21.48 28.86
C ASN A 29 -50.80 21.21 28.23
N VAL A 30 -50.60 21.70 27.01
CA VAL A 30 -49.34 21.58 26.28
C VAL A 30 -48.34 22.59 26.82
N LYS A 31 -48.74 23.82 27.18
CA LYS A 31 -47.83 24.82 27.76
C LYS A 31 -47.03 24.31 28.96
N ARG A 32 -47.61 23.41 29.77
CA ARG A 32 -46.99 22.81 30.95
C ARG A 32 -45.90 21.76 30.63
N SER A 33 -45.89 21.18 29.44
CA SER A 33 -44.88 20.18 29.06
C SER A 33 -43.53 20.83 28.71
N THR A 34 -42.45 20.04 28.76
CA THR A 34 -41.10 20.54 28.48
C THR A 34 -40.93 20.87 26.99
N LEU A 35 -40.05 21.82 26.67
CA LEU A 35 -39.81 22.26 25.29
C LEU A 35 -39.39 21.11 24.38
N THR A 36 -38.51 20.23 24.88
CA THR A 36 -38.06 19.02 24.17
C THR A 36 -39.22 18.09 23.83
N GLN A 37 -40.16 17.90 24.76
CA GLN A 37 -41.36 17.07 24.50
C GLN A 37 -42.27 17.69 23.44
N LYS A 38 -42.45 19.02 23.46
CA LYS A 38 -43.24 19.74 22.45
C LYS A 38 -42.63 19.60 21.05
N GLN A 39 -41.32 19.77 20.94
CA GLN A 39 -40.60 19.63 19.67
C GLN A 39 -40.66 18.20 19.13
N SER A 40 -40.40 17.18 19.98
CA SER A 40 -40.52 15.78 19.57
C SER A 40 -41.94 15.39 19.16
N PHE A 41 -42.97 15.93 19.82
CA PHE A 41 -44.36 15.70 19.44
C PHE A 41 -44.67 16.28 18.06
N LEU A 42 -44.21 17.50 17.76
CA LEU A 42 -44.40 18.13 16.46
C LEU A 42 -43.61 17.40 15.35
N ARG A 43 -42.40 16.92 15.63
CA ARG A 43 -41.62 16.06 14.72
C ARG A 43 -42.34 14.75 14.40
N ASN A 44 -42.85 14.06 15.43
CA ASN A 44 -43.63 12.84 15.25
C ASN A 44 -44.94 13.08 14.49
N LYS A 45 -45.47 14.31 14.53
CA LYS A 45 -46.63 14.74 13.74
C LYS A 45 -46.30 15.08 12.28
N GLY A 46 -45.03 14.92 11.88
CA GLY A 46 -44.57 15.12 10.50
C GLY A 46 -44.23 16.56 10.15
N LEU A 47 -44.00 17.42 11.15
CA LEU A 47 -43.49 18.77 10.91
C LEU A 47 -41.95 18.77 10.82
N THR A 48 -41.45 19.50 9.83
CA THR A 48 -40.01 19.73 9.64
C THR A 48 -39.49 20.69 10.71
N ASP A 49 -38.21 20.60 11.07
CA ASP A 49 -37.60 21.49 12.07
C ASP A 49 -37.81 22.98 11.76
N LYS A 50 -37.73 23.36 10.48
CA LYS A 50 -38.04 24.72 10.00
C LYS A 50 -39.49 25.14 10.26
N GLU A 51 -40.45 24.23 10.13
CA GLU A 51 -41.87 24.50 10.38
C GLU A 51 -42.16 24.62 11.88
N ILE A 52 -41.51 23.77 12.69
CA ILE A 52 -41.58 23.80 14.16
C ILE A 52 -41.03 25.12 14.68
N GLU A 53 -39.93 25.59 14.10
CA GLU A 53 -39.30 26.87 14.43
C GLU A 53 -40.27 28.03 14.18
N ILE A 54 -40.84 28.11 12.97
CA ILE A 54 -41.79 29.16 12.60
C ILE A 54 -43.04 29.11 13.49
N ALA A 55 -43.57 27.91 13.78
CA ALA A 55 -44.71 27.74 14.67
C ALA A 55 -44.41 28.16 16.11
N SER A 56 -43.22 27.82 16.62
CA SER A 56 -42.76 28.18 17.96
C SER A 56 -42.51 29.68 18.09
N ASN A 57 -41.97 30.30 17.04
CA ASN A 57 -41.78 31.74 16.96
C ASN A 57 -43.12 32.48 16.97
N ARG A 58 -44.07 32.06 16.13
CA ARG A 58 -45.44 32.61 16.10
C ARG A 58 -46.23 32.38 17.40
N ALA A 59 -45.97 31.28 18.10
CA ALA A 59 -46.58 31.00 19.41
C ALA A 59 -45.90 31.72 20.59
N GLY A 60 -44.78 32.42 20.35
CA GLY A 60 -44.02 33.13 21.39
C GLY A 60 -43.19 32.22 22.31
N ILE A 61 -42.79 31.04 21.83
CA ILE A 61 -42.07 29.99 22.58
C ILE A 61 -40.63 29.81 22.03
N TYR A 62 -40.18 30.69 21.14
CA TYR A 62 -38.92 30.54 20.43
C TYR A 62 -37.69 30.97 21.23
N TYR A 63 -36.67 30.09 21.22
CA TYR A 63 -35.29 30.40 21.57
C TYR A 63 -34.43 30.10 20.34
N PRO A 64 -33.74 31.09 19.74
CA PRO A 64 -32.74 30.82 18.74
C PRO A 64 -31.57 30.14 19.43
N ASP A 65 -31.16 29.01 18.86
CA ASP A 65 -29.84 28.40 19.06
C ASP A 65 -29.46 28.01 20.50
N GLY A 66 -29.72 26.74 20.86
CA GLY A 66 -28.85 25.89 21.71
C GLY A 66 -28.43 26.35 23.11
N SER A 67 -28.82 27.54 23.52
CA SER A 67 -28.40 28.21 24.72
C SER A 67 -29.64 28.33 25.58
N ALA A 68 -29.80 27.37 26.49
CA ALA A 68 -30.80 27.48 27.54
C ALA A 68 -30.62 28.83 28.24
N PRO A 69 -31.53 29.81 28.09
CA PRO A 69 -31.57 30.88 29.04
C PRO A 69 -32.19 30.24 30.28
N ASN A 70 -31.42 30.21 31.36
CA ASN A 70 -31.97 30.08 32.69
C ASN A 70 -32.89 31.29 32.92
N PHE A 71 -34.09 31.25 32.35
CA PHE A 71 -35.11 32.23 32.62
C PHE A 71 -35.66 31.90 34.00
N LYS A 72 -34.95 32.42 35.00
CA LYS A 72 -35.52 32.75 36.30
C LYS A 72 -36.57 33.83 36.07
N THR A 73 -37.74 33.48 35.53
CA THR A 73 -38.92 34.29 35.83
C THR A 73 -39.49 33.88 37.15
N HIS A 74 -39.58 34.87 38.00
CA HIS A 74 -40.46 34.92 39.15
C HIS A 74 -41.91 34.69 38.69
N THR A 75 -42.31 33.43 38.59
CA THR A 75 -43.73 33.07 38.64
C THR A 75 -44.15 33.24 40.08
N ILE A 76 -44.99 34.25 40.32
CA ILE A 76 -45.73 34.44 41.55
C ILE A 76 -46.69 33.25 41.64
N ILE A 77 -46.29 32.19 42.32
CA ILE A 77 -47.14 31.03 42.58
C ILE A 77 -48.00 31.40 43.78
N ASN A 78 -49.18 31.96 43.52
CA ASN A 78 -50.31 31.81 44.42
C ASN A 78 -51.05 30.55 43.95
N MET A 79 -50.71 29.40 44.52
CA MET A 79 -51.50 28.20 44.32
C MET A 79 -51.49 27.38 45.61
N ASP A 80 -52.67 27.41 46.24
CA ASP A 80 -53.16 26.56 47.31
C ASP A 80 -52.59 25.15 47.24
N ARG A 81 -51.79 24.81 48.26
CA ARG A 81 -51.23 23.48 48.49
C ARG A 81 -52.04 22.81 49.59
N GLN A 82 -53.01 21.99 49.20
CA GLN A 82 -53.52 20.94 50.05
C GLN A 82 -52.81 19.62 49.72
N HIS A 83 -52.29 18.97 50.77
CA HIS A 83 -51.80 17.60 50.85
C HIS A 83 -50.41 17.23 50.25
N ASN A 84 -49.35 17.45 51.03
CA ASN A 84 -48.52 16.41 51.66
C ASN A 84 -47.19 17.01 52.15
N SER A 85 -47.08 17.12 53.47
CA SER A 85 -45.99 17.78 54.17
C SER A 85 -44.89 16.78 54.52
N TYR A 86 -43.83 16.73 53.71
CA TYR A 86 -42.50 16.40 54.24
C TYR A 86 -41.75 17.72 54.41
N VAL A 87 -41.77 18.23 55.64
CA VAL A 87 -41.09 19.46 56.02
C VAL A 87 -39.59 19.14 56.13
N VAL A 88 -38.84 19.41 55.06
CA VAL A 88 -37.37 19.54 55.15
C VAL A 88 -37.10 20.93 55.71
N GLN A 89 -36.70 20.99 56.99
CA GLN A 89 -36.22 22.22 57.62
C GLN A 89 -34.96 22.72 56.87
N PRO A 90 -34.90 24.00 56.46
CA PRO A 90 -33.63 24.59 56.09
C PRO A 90 -32.79 24.75 57.35
N LYS A 91 -31.89 23.81 57.60
CA LYS A 91 -30.86 23.92 58.63
C LYS A 91 -30.06 25.18 58.34
N MET A 92 -30.20 26.16 59.22
CA MET A 92 -29.43 27.40 59.21
C MET A 92 -28.00 26.99 59.58
N GLU A 93 -27.13 26.80 58.58
CA GLU A 93 -25.72 26.50 58.83
C GLU A 93 -25.05 27.76 59.38
N THR A 94 -24.86 27.75 60.70
CA THR A 94 -24.10 28.78 61.41
C THR A 94 -22.65 28.75 60.96
N LEU A 95 -22.16 29.94 60.64
CA LEU A 95 -20.81 30.22 60.18
C LEU A 95 -19.77 29.76 61.21
N SER A 96 -19.06 28.69 60.87
CA SER A 96 -17.80 28.30 61.50
C SER A 96 -16.84 27.96 60.36
N ARG A 97 -15.56 28.30 60.49
CA ARG A 97 -14.55 28.32 59.41
C ARG A 97 -14.53 27.08 58.50
N PHE A 98 -15.03 25.94 58.98
CA PHE A 98 -15.32 24.73 58.22
C PHE A 98 -16.36 24.88 57.09
N SER A 99 -17.38 25.72 57.23
CA SER A 99 -18.32 26.01 56.13
C SER A 99 -17.61 26.71 54.97
N LYS A 100 -16.73 27.68 55.27
CA LYS A 100 -15.86 28.30 54.26
C LYS A 100 -14.94 27.27 53.61
N ILE A 101 -14.33 26.37 54.38
CA ILE A 101 -13.51 25.28 53.83
C ILE A 101 -14.35 24.35 52.94
N LYS A 102 -15.60 24.06 53.30
CA LYS A 102 -16.53 23.24 52.50
C LYS A 102 -16.97 23.96 51.22
N GLU A 103 -17.15 25.27 51.28
CA GLU A 103 -17.41 26.12 50.10
C GLU A 103 -16.17 26.21 49.20
N PHE A 104 -14.97 26.35 49.77
CA PHE A 104 -13.71 26.24 49.06
C PHE A 104 -13.52 24.85 48.46
N LEU A 105 -13.90 23.77 49.14
CA LEU A 105 -13.76 22.41 48.62
C LEU A 105 -14.69 22.17 47.44
N LYS A 106 -15.91 22.72 47.46
CA LYS A 106 -16.84 22.70 46.31
C LYS A 106 -16.28 23.47 45.12
N SER A 107 -15.74 24.67 45.37
CA SER A 107 -15.07 25.47 44.34
C SER A 107 -13.78 24.80 43.83
N MET A 108 -13.00 24.21 44.74
CA MET A 108 -11.75 23.51 44.47
C MET A 108 -11.97 22.25 43.64
N ALA A 109 -13.07 21.52 43.87
CA ALA A 109 -13.45 20.39 43.02
C ALA A 109 -13.79 20.84 41.59
N LEU A 110 -14.36 22.04 41.42
CA LEU A 110 -14.63 22.61 40.11
C LEU A 110 -13.34 23.07 39.44
N PHE A 111 -12.48 23.79 40.16
CA PHE A 111 -11.16 24.20 39.67
C PHE A 111 -10.24 23.01 39.40
N SER A 112 -10.29 21.93 40.18
CA SER A 112 -9.49 20.73 39.92
C SER A 112 -9.97 19.99 38.66
N GLY A 113 -11.28 19.98 38.38
CA GLY A 113 -11.82 19.49 37.13
C GLY A 113 -11.32 20.29 35.93
N ILE A 114 -11.38 21.62 36.00
CA ILE A 114 -10.87 22.52 34.95
C ILE A 114 -9.34 22.40 34.82
N MET A 115 -8.61 22.34 35.93
CA MET A 115 -7.16 22.22 35.95
C MET A 115 -6.71 20.86 35.40
N TYR A 116 -7.46 19.79 35.67
CA TYR A 116 -7.20 18.46 35.13
C TYR A 116 -7.44 18.42 33.62
N THR A 117 -8.50 19.07 33.12
CA THR A 117 -8.73 19.15 31.67
C THR A 117 -7.68 20.03 30.99
N VAL A 118 -7.25 21.13 31.60
CA VAL A 118 -6.13 21.95 31.11
C VAL A 118 -4.82 21.15 31.13
N TYR A 119 -4.53 20.40 32.18
CA TYR A 119 -3.37 19.52 32.27
C TYR A 119 -3.42 18.42 31.20
N MET A 120 -4.58 17.82 30.98
CA MET A 120 -4.79 16.80 29.94
C MET A 120 -4.62 17.40 28.54
N VAL A 121 -5.12 18.61 28.29
CA VAL A 121 -4.89 19.34 27.03
C VAL A 121 -3.43 19.75 26.90
N TYR A 122 -2.75 20.13 27.98
CA TYR A 122 -1.33 20.43 27.95
C TYR A 122 -0.49 19.20 27.60
N GLN A 123 -0.75 18.07 28.26
CA GLN A 123 -0.07 16.81 28.01
C GLN A 123 -0.41 16.23 26.64
N ASN A 124 -1.65 16.36 26.17
CA ASN A 124 -2.07 15.74 24.92
C ASN A 124 -1.87 16.66 23.72
N PHE A 125 -2.23 17.94 23.82
CA PHE A 125 -2.07 18.91 22.73
C PHE A 125 -0.71 19.60 22.76
N ILE A 126 -0.21 20.15 23.87
CA ILE A 126 1.13 20.77 23.83
C ILE A 126 2.19 19.69 23.62
N LYS A 127 2.11 18.48 24.22
CA LYS A 127 3.05 17.42 23.80
C LYS A 127 2.77 16.96 22.37
N THR A 128 1.55 16.71 21.88
CA THR A 128 1.39 16.28 20.47
C THR A 128 1.70 17.39 19.46
N LEU A 129 1.63 18.66 19.86
CA LEU A 129 1.89 19.82 19.00
C LEU A 129 3.38 20.20 19.03
N LEU A 130 4.02 20.16 20.21
CA LEU A 130 5.46 20.39 20.38
C LEU A 130 6.28 19.13 20.03
N THR A 131 5.74 17.94 20.26
CA THR A 131 6.21 16.64 19.72
C THR A 131 5.57 16.39 18.34
N GLY A 132 4.80 17.34 17.81
CA GLY A 132 4.29 17.33 16.44
C GLY A 132 5.38 17.59 15.39
N GLN A 133 6.58 17.95 15.85
CA GLN A 133 7.82 17.87 15.09
C GLN A 133 8.81 16.84 15.64
N ASN A 134 8.54 16.20 16.78
CA ASN A 134 9.53 15.33 17.46
C ASN A 134 9.08 13.86 17.52
N LYS A 135 7.92 13.52 16.94
CA LYS A 135 7.47 12.16 16.58
C LYS A 135 6.84 12.07 15.19
N GLN A 136 6.99 13.10 14.36
CA GLN A 136 7.30 12.79 12.98
C GLN A 136 8.64 12.07 13.09
N LYS A 137 8.71 10.77 12.80
CA LYS A 137 10.00 10.21 12.40
C LYS A 137 10.54 11.21 11.39
N THR A 138 11.66 11.86 11.69
CA THR A 138 12.22 12.96 10.90
C THR A 138 12.07 12.60 9.43
N ILE A 139 11.71 13.53 8.55
CA ILE A 139 11.63 13.23 7.11
C ILE A 139 12.87 12.43 6.67
N GLU A 140 14.02 12.73 7.28
CA GLU A 140 15.28 11.97 7.24
C GLU A 140 15.17 10.50 7.71
N GLN A 141 14.56 10.17 8.84
CA GLN A 141 14.33 8.77 9.25
C GLN A 141 13.37 8.02 8.32
N LYS A 142 12.35 8.69 7.77
CA LYS A 142 11.46 8.08 6.78
C LYS A 142 12.18 7.90 5.43
N LEU A 143 13.04 8.84 5.07
CA LEU A 143 13.93 8.73 3.93
C LEU A 143 14.95 7.60 4.14
N GLU A 144 15.52 7.46 5.34
CA GLU A 144 16.45 6.40 5.70
C GLU A 144 15.77 5.02 5.70
N GLU A 145 14.57 4.90 6.28
CA GLU A 145 13.75 3.68 6.18
C GLU A 145 13.40 3.35 4.72
N PHE A 146 13.09 4.37 3.91
CA PHE A 146 12.79 4.18 2.49
C PHE A 146 14.03 3.82 1.67
N THR A 147 15.18 4.48 1.89
CA THR A 147 16.44 4.16 1.20
C THR A 147 16.91 2.77 1.58
N ASN A 148 16.85 2.40 2.87
CA ASN A 148 17.18 1.05 3.33
C ASN A 148 16.23 0.01 2.72
N LYS A 149 14.93 0.35 2.58
CA LYS A 149 13.97 -0.54 1.91
C LYS A 149 14.27 -0.67 0.42
N VAL A 150 14.56 0.43 -0.27
CA VAL A 150 14.93 0.42 -1.69
C VAL A 150 16.24 -0.34 -1.91
N GLU A 151 17.23 -0.17 -1.03
CA GLU A 151 18.50 -0.90 -1.09
C GLU A 151 18.28 -2.40 -0.90
N ASN A 152 17.46 -2.80 0.08
CA ASN A 152 17.09 -4.21 0.28
C ASN A 152 16.33 -4.76 -0.94
N ASP A 153 15.35 -4.02 -1.46
CA ASP A 153 14.58 -4.44 -2.63
C ASP A 153 15.51 -4.57 -3.86
N LEU A 154 16.45 -3.64 -4.08
CA LEU A 154 17.44 -3.71 -5.15
C LEU A 154 18.40 -4.89 -4.98
N LYS A 155 18.83 -5.20 -3.74
CA LYS A 155 19.66 -6.36 -3.45
C LYS A 155 18.93 -7.66 -3.77
N ILE A 156 17.67 -7.78 -3.35
CA ILE A 156 16.81 -8.92 -3.69
C ILE A 156 16.63 -9.05 -5.20
N LEU A 157 16.43 -7.94 -5.91
CA LEU A 157 16.35 -7.96 -7.37
C LEU A 157 17.66 -8.38 -8.02
N PHE A 158 18.81 -7.92 -7.52
CA PHE A 158 20.11 -8.32 -8.02
C PHE A 158 20.37 -9.82 -7.81
N ASP A 159 20.02 -10.33 -6.63
CA ASP A 159 20.11 -11.76 -6.31
C ASP A 159 19.20 -12.59 -7.23
N ASN A 160 17.97 -12.13 -7.47
CA ASN A 160 17.03 -12.77 -8.40
C ASN A 160 17.51 -12.71 -9.86
N VAL A 161 18.14 -11.61 -10.29
CA VAL A 161 18.70 -11.48 -11.65
C VAL A 161 19.91 -12.40 -11.82
N ASN A 162 20.76 -12.52 -10.79
CA ASN A 162 21.90 -13.44 -10.81
C ASN A 162 21.44 -14.90 -10.82
N SER A 163 20.43 -15.26 -10.02
CA SER A 163 19.85 -16.61 -10.06
C SER A 163 19.19 -16.91 -11.41
N LEU A 164 18.44 -15.97 -11.99
CA LEU A 164 17.90 -16.09 -13.35
C LEU A 164 18.99 -16.27 -14.40
N LYS A 165 20.10 -15.53 -14.28
CA LYS A 165 21.26 -15.68 -15.18
C LYS A 165 21.90 -17.06 -15.04
N GLU A 166 21.98 -17.59 -13.82
CA GLU A 166 22.45 -18.95 -13.55
C GLU A 166 21.51 -20.00 -14.16
N ASP A 167 20.19 -19.84 -13.98
CA ASP A 167 19.17 -20.72 -14.54
C ASP A 167 19.18 -20.71 -16.08
N ILE A 168 19.35 -19.54 -16.70
CA ILE A 168 19.52 -19.41 -18.16
C ILE A 168 20.80 -20.14 -18.62
N SER A 169 21.88 -20.07 -17.84
CA SER A 169 23.15 -20.75 -18.17
C SER A 169 23.01 -22.27 -18.09
N LYS A 170 22.35 -22.78 -17.03
CA LYS A 170 22.00 -24.20 -16.90
C LYS A 170 21.08 -24.66 -18.03
N ASN A 171 20.09 -23.83 -18.40
CA ASN A 171 19.19 -24.16 -19.51
C ASN A 171 19.92 -24.21 -20.86
N LYS A 172 20.92 -23.35 -21.08
CA LYS A 172 21.78 -23.42 -22.26
C LYS A 172 22.62 -24.70 -22.30
N GLU A 173 23.12 -25.16 -21.15
CA GLU A 173 23.81 -26.45 -21.04
C GLU A 173 22.87 -27.61 -21.37
N ILE A 174 21.63 -27.57 -20.88
CA ILE A 174 20.58 -28.54 -21.23
C ILE A 174 20.30 -28.54 -22.74
N GLU A 175 20.27 -27.37 -23.40
CA GLU A 175 20.15 -27.30 -24.85
C GLU A 175 21.32 -27.95 -25.58
N SER A 176 22.57 -27.76 -25.13
CA SER A 176 23.72 -28.46 -25.72
C SER A 176 23.63 -29.98 -25.56
N VAL A 177 23.29 -30.47 -24.37
CA VAL A 177 23.09 -31.91 -24.13
C VAL A 177 21.97 -32.48 -25.02
N LYS A 178 20.91 -31.70 -25.25
CA LYS A 178 19.83 -32.09 -26.17
C LYS A 178 20.32 -32.23 -27.61
N LEU A 179 21.22 -31.36 -28.08
CA LEU A 179 21.84 -31.48 -29.41
C LEU A 179 22.72 -32.72 -29.52
N ASP A 180 23.50 -33.03 -28.47
CA ASP A 180 24.33 -34.24 -28.43
C ASP A 180 23.46 -35.50 -28.47
N ILE A 181 22.36 -35.52 -27.72
CA ILE A 181 21.38 -36.62 -27.75
C ILE A 181 20.79 -36.79 -29.16
N GLN A 182 20.45 -35.70 -29.85
CA GLN A 182 19.96 -35.79 -31.23
C GLN A 182 21.01 -36.35 -32.19
N THR A 183 22.27 -35.96 -32.02
CA THR A 183 23.39 -36.48 -32.82
C THR A 183 23.58 -37.97 -32.57
N ILE A 184 23.56 -38.41 -31.31
CA ILE A 184 23.63 -39.84 -30.95
C ILE A 184 22.45 -40.61 -31.54
N GLN A 185 21.24 -40.06 -31.51
CA GLN A 185 20.07 -40.69 -32.14
C GLN A 185 20.28 -40.87 -33.65
N GLN A 186 20.78 -39.84 -34.34
CA GLN A 186 21.10 -39.94 -35.76
C GLN A 186 22.15 -41.01 -36.04
N ASP A 187 23.20 -41.10 -35.21
CA ASP A 187 24.23 -42.12 -35.36
C ASP A 187 23.72 -43.54 -35.06
N VAL A 188 22.84 -43.69 -34.07
CA VAL A 188 22.12 -44.94 -33.81
C VAL A 188 21.29 -45.35 -35.02
N ASP A 189 20.58 -44.42 -35.66
CA ASP A 189 19.78 -44.72 -36.86
C ASP A 189 20.67 -45.01 -38.08
N LYS A 190 21.82 -44.35 -38.22
CA LYS A 190 22.84 -44.70 -39.23
C LYS A 190 23.39 -46.11 -39.01
N ILE A 191 23.72 -46.46 -37.77
CA ILE A 191 24.21 -47.80 -37.42
C ILE A 191 23.13 -48.85 -37.66
N ARG A 192 21.89 -48.58 -37.25
CA ARG A 192 20.72 -49.43 -37.57
C ARG A 192 20.60 -49.61 -39.08
N GLY A 193 20.70 -48.52 -39.84
CA GLY A 193 20.73 -48.53 -41.29
C GLY A 193 21.85 -49.40 -41.85
N LEU A 194 23.09 -49.24 -41.38
CA LEU A 194 24.25 -50.00 -41.84
C LEU A 194 24.16 -51.51 -41.48
N LEU A 195 23.68 -51.83 -40.27
CA LEU A 195 23.51 -53.20 -39.80
C LEU A 195 22.37 -53.92 -40.53
N LEU A 196 21.28 -53.22 -40.82
CA LEU A 196 20.20 -53.73 -41.68
C LEU A 196 20.64 -53.77 -43.15
N ASN A 197 21.50 -52.85 -43.56
CA ASN A 197 22.14 -52.81 -44.88
C ASN A 197 23.44 -53.64 -44.97
N LYS A 198 23.62 -54.63 -44.09
CA LYS A 198 24.80 -55.52 -44.12
C LYS A 198 24.73 -56.58 -45.23
N LYS A 199 23.69 -56.54 -46.08
CA LYS A 199 23.49 -57.46 -47.23
C LYS A 199 23.71 -56.80 -48.60
N GLN A 200 24.06 -55.50 -48.68
CA GLN A 200 24.30 -54.79 -49.96
C GLN A 200 25.76 -54.38 -50.18
N PHE A 201 26.73 -54.95 -49.46
CA PHE A 201 28.12 -54.81 -49.91
C PHE A 201 28.22 -55.43 -51.31
N ALA A 202 28.51 -54.58 -52.29
CA ALA A 202 28.62 -54.95 -53.69
C ALA A 202 29.54 -56.16 -53.82
N ASN A 203 29.00 -57.24 -54.39
CA ASN A 203 29.78 -58.39 -54.81
C ASN A 203 30.82 -57.88 -55.83
N PRO A 204 32.14 -58.05 -55.60
CA PRO A 204 33.16 -57.51 -56.47
C PRO A 204 33.28 -58.41 -57.70
N THR A 205 32.32 -58.29 -58.61
CA THR A 205 32.44 -58.87 -59.95
C THR A 205 32.15 -57.78 -60.98
N LEU A 206 33.28 -57.28 -61.50
CA LEU A 206 33.46 -56.74 -62.84
C LEU A 206 32.78 -55.41 -63.15
N GLN A 207 33.58 -54.33 -63.21
CA GLN A 207 33.90 -53.65 -64.48
C GLN A 207 34.89 -52.51 -64.25
N SER A 208 36.04 -52.62 -64.90
CA SER A 208 37.15 -51.67 -64.91
C SER A 208 36.80 -50.41 -65.69
N ILE A 209 36.71 -49.26 -65.01
CA ILE A 209 36.80 -47.95 -65.66
C ILE A 209 37.89 -47.19 -64.89
N ILE A 210 38.99 -46.92 -65.58
CA ILE A 210 40.16 -46.20 -65.05
C ILE A 210 39.77 -44.71 -64.94
N PRO A 211 39.86 -44.07 -63.76
CA PRO A 211 39.53 -42.66 -63.61
C PRO A 211 40.61 -41.75 -64.24
N SER A 212 40.18 -40.81 -65.08
CA SER A 212 41.05 -39.83 -65.75
C SER A 212 41.57 -38.79 -64.77
N ILE A 213 42.89 -38.54 -64.83
CA ILE A 213 43.60 -37.60 -63.95
C ILE A 213 43.22 -36.15 -64.32
N PRO A 214 42.89 -35.28 -63.34
CA PRO A 214 42.54 -33.89 -63.57
C PRO A 214 43.76 -33.03 -63.99
N GLN A 215 43.50 -31.99 -64.79
CA GLN A 215 44.51 -31.17 -65.47
C GLN A 215 45.53 -30.49 -64.54
N TRP A 216 45.14 -30.13 -63.31
CA TRP A 216 46.05 -29.49 -62.35
C TRP A 216 47.24 -30.39 -61.94
N GLN A 217 47.10 -31.72 -62.07
CA GLN A 217 48.19 -32.65 -61.78
C GLN A 217 49.26 -32.68 -62.88
N ILE A 218 48.94 -32.20 -64.09
CA ILE A 218 49.85 -32.21 -65.24
C ILE A 218 50.76 -30.97 -65.20
N ASP A 219 50.21 -29.80 -64.85
CA ASP A 219 50.97 -28.54 -64.83
C ASP A 219 52.07 -28.52 -63.75
N ALA A 220 51.83 -29.16 -62.60
CA ALA A 220 52.83 -29.27 -61.53
C ALA A 220 54.09 -30.05 -61.94
N ARG A 221 54.02 -30.90 -62.98
CA ARG A 221 55.19 -31.63 -63.49
C ARG A 221 56.04 -30.79 -64.44
N ARG A 222 55.46 -29.73 -65.04
CA ARG A 222 56.15 -28.89 -66.03
C ARG A 222 56.99 -27.79 -65.40
N SER A 223 56.62 -27.33 -64.21
CA SER A 223 57.37 -26.30 -63.47
C SER A 223 58.66 -26.80 -62.84
N VAL A 224 58.86 -28.12 -62.73
CA VAL A 224 60.07 -28.70 -62.11
C VAL A 224 61.25 -28.76 -63.09
N ASP A 225 61.00 -28.72 -64.40
CA ASP A 225 62.02 -28.99 -65.44
C ASP A 225 62.76 -27.73 -65.94
N LEU A 226 62.41 -26.53 -65.46
CA LEU A 226 62.96 -25.24 -65.93
C LEU A 226 63.81 -24.48 -64.92
N GLU A 227 63.93 -24.94 -63.66
CA GLU A 227 64.74 -24.28 -62.63
C GLU A 227 66.09 -24.98 -62.35
N GLU A 228 66.44 -26.05 -63.07
CA GLU A 228 67.62 -26.88 -62.78
C GLU A 228 68.87 -26.55 -63.64
N ARG A 229 69.07 -25.27 -64.01
CA ARG A 229 70.27 -24.84 -64.74
C ARG A 229 70.80 -23.47 -64.36
N ASP A 230 71.08 -23.24 -63.08
CA ASP A 230 72.24 -22.40 -62.70
C ASP A 230 72.60 -22.53 -61.21
N LYS A 231 73.89 -22.77 -60.95
CA LYS A 231 74.65 -22.59 -59.69
C LYS A 231 74.62 -23.67 -58.59
N ASN A 232 75.60 -24.56 -58.73
CA ASN A 232 76.60 -25.05 -57.77
C ASN A 232 76.49 -24.67 -56.27
N GLU A 233 76.70 -25.74 -55.47
CA GLU A 233 77.52 -25.86 -54.25
C GLU A 233 77.11 -25.05 -53.00
N ASP A 234 76.49 -25.72 -52.02
CA ASP A 234 77.15 -26.02 -50.75
C ASP A 234 76.26 -26.87 -49.82
N ALA A 235 76.94 -27.51 -48.88
CA ALA A 235 76.54 -28.68 -48.10
C ALA A 235 75.41 -28.50 -47.07
N ASN A 236 75.05 -29.66 -46.49
CA ASN A 236 74.51 -29.86 -45.13
C ASN A 236 72.98 -30.06 -45.03
N SER A 237 72.47 -31.29 -45.11
CA SER A 237 72.36 -32.25 -43.99
C SER A 237 71.39 -31.78 -42.88
N GLY A 238 70.31 -32.55 -42.63
CA GLY A 238 69.46 -32.33 -41.46
C GLY A 238 68.07 -32.94 -41.55
N SER A 239 67.96 -34.20 -41.15
CA SER A 239 66.71 -34.93 -40.89
C SER A 239 66.19 -34.66 -39.46
N GLY A 240 64.89 -34.79 -39.20
CA GLY A 240 64.25 -34.83 -37.87
C GLY A 240 62.84 -34.24 -37.90
N SER A 241 61.71 -34.96 -37.80
CA SER A 241 61.23 -36.01 -36.86
C SER A 241 60.79 -35.50 -35.49
N SER A 242 59.69 -36.09 -34.99
CA SER A 242 58.98 -35.99 -33.68
C SER A 242 58.11 -34.73 -33.43
N GLU A 243 56.79 -34.84 -33.24
CA GLU A 243 56.01 -35.42 -32.10
C GLU A 243 56.36 -34.79 -30.75
N THR A 244 55.42 -34.00 -30.18
CA THR A 244 55.24 -33.88 -28.73
C THR A 244 53.76 -33.66 -28.36
N GLU A 245 53.21 -34.71 -27.78
CA GLU A 245 52.26 -34.74 -26.68
C GLU A 245 52.47 -33.63 -25.63
N ASN A 246 51.38 -33.06 -25.10
CA ASN A 246 51.40 -32.50 -23.75
C ASN A 246 50.05 -32.68 -23.06
N VAL A 247 50.13 -33.44 -21.96
CA VAL A 247 49.10 -33.95 -21.08
C VAL A 247 48.99 -33.03 -19.85
N THR A 248 47.73 -32.78 -19.46
CA THR A 248 47.20 -32.38 -18.14
C THR A 248 47.91 -31.32 -17.30
N LYS A 249 47.17 -30.24 -17.00
CA LYS A 249 47.22 -29.58 -15.69
C LYS A 249 45.81 -29.32 -15.17
N ASN A 250 45.39 -30.23 -14.30
CA ASN A 250 44.42 -30.04 -13.23
C ASN A 250 45.05 -29.19 -12.11
N SER A 251 44.32 -28.18 -11.64
CA SER A 251 44.56 -27.47 -10.37
C SER A 251 43.17 -27.05 -9.92
N ASP A 252 42.51 -27.77 -9.02
CA ASP A 252 42.65 -27.66 -7.55
C ASP A 252 42.68 -26.20 -7.09
N SER A 253 41.53 -25.70 -6.68
CA SER A 253 41.42 -24.48 -5.89
C SER A 253 40.26 -24.63 -4.91
N SER A 254 40.60 -25.20 -3.75
CA SER A 254 39.82 -25.13 -2.52
C SER A 254 39.77 -23.69 -1.99
N LEU A 255 38.58 -23.16 -1.70
CA LEU A 255 38.36 -21.99 -0.83
C LEU A 255 36.89 -21.99 -0.38
N GLU A 256 36.58 -22.57 0.77
CA GLU A 256 36.50 -21.93 2.09
C GLU A 256 35.05 -21.58 2.45
N ILE A 257 34.56 -22.34 3.41
CA ILE A 257 33.28 -22.20 4.10
C ILE A 257 33.45 -21.10 5.14
N MET A 258 32.61 -20.07 5.09
CA MET A 258 32.13 -19.31 6.25
C MET A 258 30.78 -18.66 5.92
#